data_AF-A0A7S3EP30-F1
#
_entry.id   AF-A0A7S3EP30-F1
#
_cell.length_a   1.000
_cell.length_b   1.000
_cell.length_c   1.000
_cell.angle_alpha   90.00
_cell.angle_beta   90.00
_cell.angle_gamma   90.00
#
_symmetry.space_group_name_H-M   'P 1'
#
loop_
_entity.id
_entity.type
_entity.pdbx_description
1 polymer ?
#
loop_
_entity_poly.entity_id
_entity_poly.type
_entity_poly.pdbx_seq_one_letter_code
_entity_poly.pdbx_strand_id
1 'polypeptide(L)'
;MGPATYGPKEAVGAPDHPHRGQETITYILKGQMQHLDSHGHAGNLNPGDVQWMTAGAGVVHSEMPGDELFEKGGTLEGFQMWVNLPKEKKMTKPRYQELKSTEIPSSKSDDGQITVKVLAGKFKDTKAHIDTVTPIVYYDVFAEKSGEVSFDPGVKRLFVYVYR
;
A
#
# COMPACT_ATOMS: atom_id res chain seq x y z
N MET A 1 2.58 0.44 -9.97
CA MET A 1 1.73 -0.45 -10.80
C MET A 1 0.81 0.44 -11.61
N GLY A 2 0.75 0.26 -12.93
CA GLY A 2 -0.08 1.12 -13.79
C GLY A 2 0.27 2.61 -13.73
N PRO A 3 -0.61 3.51 -14.21
CA PRO A 3 -1.96 3.20 -14.70
C PRO A 3 -1.90 2.29 -15.93
N ALA A 4 -2.60 1.15 -15.89
CA ALA A 4 -2.72 0.22 -17.01
C ALA A 4 -4.20 -0.10 -17.23
N THR A 5 -4.65 0.04 -18.48
CA THR A 5 -6.04 -0.28 -18.87
C THR A 5 -6.05 -1.59 -19.64
N TYR A 6 -6.91 -2.50 -19.21
CA TYR A 6 -7.08 -3.83 -19.79
C TYR A 6 -8.48 -3.96 -20.39
N GLY A 7 -8.61 -4.69 -21.49
CA GLY A 7 -9.89 -5.21 -21.94
C GLY A 7 -10.36 -6.40 -21.09
N PRO A 8 -11.61 -6.87 -21.32
CA PRO A 8 -12.10 -8.11 -20.74
C PRO A 8 -11.14 -9.28 -20.94
N LYS A 9 -10.75 -9.94 -19.84
CA LYS A 9 -9.86 -11.10 -19.76
C LYS A 9 -8.41 -10.86 -20.18
N GLU A 10 -8.00 -9.60 -20.27
CA GLU A 10 -6.64 -9.20 -20.64
C GLU A 10 -5.80 -8.79 -19.41
N ALA A 11 -6.42 -8.58 -18.26
CA ALA A 11 -5.72 -8.18 -17.05
C ALA A 11 -4.74 -9.28 -16.60
N VAL A 12 -3.50 -8.87 -16.36
CA VAL A 12 -2.41 -9.75 -15.89
C VAL A 12 -2.09 -9.48 -14.43
N GLY A 13 -1.67 -10.53 -13.71
CA GLY A 13 -1.21 -10.45 -12.33
C GLY A 13 0.20 -11.00 -12.16
N ALA A 14 0.64 -11.12 -10.92
CA ALA A 14 1.84 -11.84 -10.54
C ALA A 14 1.43 -13.22 -9.98
N PRO A 15 1.63 -14.32 -10.72
CA PRO A 15 1.36 -15.67 -10.19
C PRO A 15 2.33 -16.02 -9.06
N ASP A 16 2.22 -17.21 -8.50
CA ASP A 16 3.04 -17.70 -7.38
C ASP A 16 4.52 -17.31 -7.49
N HIS A 17 4.98 -16.50 -6.55
CA HIS A 17 6.37 -16.04 -6.46
C HIS A 17 6.80 -15.85 -4.99
N PRO A 18 8.11 -16.04 -4.69
CA PRO A 18 8.61 -15.96 -3.31
C PRO A 18 9.06 -14.55 -2.91
N HIS A 19 8.91 -14.25 -1.62
CA HIS A 19 9.57 -13.13 -0.93
C HIS A 19 10.22 -13.59 0.38
N ARG A 20 11.31 -12.95 0.81
CA ARG A 20 11.97 -13.19 2.11
C ARG A 20 12.74 -11.94 2.57
N GLY A 21 12.73 -11.66 3.86
CA GLY A 21 13.60 -10.66 4.50
C GLY A 21 13.19 -9.21 4.31
N GLN A 22 11.96 -8.97 3.87
CA GLN A 22 11.39 -7.64 3.61
C GLN A 22 9.88 -7.60 3.95
N GLU A 23 9.30 -6.42 3.83
CA GLU A 23 7.85 -6.19 3.81
C GLU A 23 7.46 -5.68 2.41
N THR A 24 6.26 -6.03 1.94
CA THR A 24 5.65 -5.46 0.74
C THR A 24 4.40 -4.68 1.13
N ILE A 25 4.26 -3.50 0.54
CA ILE A 25 3.12 -2.61 0.76
C ILE A 25 2.43 -2.45 -0.59
N THR A 26 1.16 -2.80 -0.67
CA THR A 26 0.32 -2.62 -1.85
C THR A 26 -0.78 -1.62 -1.51
N TYR A 27 -0.84 -0.49 -2.22
CA TYR A 27 -1.87 0.55 -2.07
C TYR A 27 -2.60 0.73 -3.40
N ILE A 28 -3.89 0.39 -3.45
CA ILE A 28 -4.67 0.42 -4.71
C ILE A 28 -5.32 1.79 -4.87
N LEU A 29 -5.19 2.40 -6.05
CA LEU A 29 -5.84 3.66 -6.41
C LEU A 29 -7.06 3.45 -7.32
N LYS A 30 -6.99 2.47 -8.23
CA LYS A 30 -8.06 2.07 -9.16
C LYS A 30 -7.97 0.58 -9.46
N GLY A 31 -9.12 -0.01 -9.78
CA GLY A 31 -9.25 -1.44 -10.02
C GLY A 31 -9.24 -2.23 -8.71
N GLN A 32 -9.22 -3.55 -8.84
CA GLN A 32 -9.18 -4.48 -7.72
C GLN A 32 -8.06 -5.49 -7.93
N MET A 33 -7.48 -5.94 -6.83
CA MET A 33 -6.53 -7.06 -6.82
C MET A 33 -6.93 -8.09 -5.76
N GLN A 34 -6.58 -9.33 -5.98
CA GLN A 34 -6.69 -10.41 -5.01
C GLN A 34 -5.30 -10.93 -4.69
N HIS A 35 -5.12 -11.44 -3.49
CA HIS A 35 -3.90 -12.13 -3.10
C HIS A 35 -4.22 -13.46 -2.44
N LEU A 36 -3.28 -14.39 -2.54
CA LEU A 36 -3.31 -15.69 -1.89
C LEU A 36 -1.88 -16.11 -1.57
N ASP A 37 -1.65 -16.60 -0.35
CA ASP A 37 -0.34 -17.04 0.12
C ASP A 37 -0.28 -18.54 0.47
N SER A 38 0.94 -19.03 0.55
CA SER A 38 1.30 -20.41 0.93
C SER A 38 0.93 -20.81 2.37
N HIS A 39 0.48 -19.87 3.21
CA HIS A 39 -0.04 -20.12 4.55
C HIS A 39 -1.58 -20.05 4.61
N GLY A 40 -2.26 -19.84 3.47
CA GLY A 40 -3.71 -19.76 3.36
C GLY A 40 -4.31 -18.37 3.64
N HIS A 41 -3.49 -17.32 3.79
CA HIS A 41 -4.00 -15.95 3.80
C HIS A 41 -4.43 -15.56 2.39
N ALA A 42 -5.62 -15.00 2.28
CA ALA A 42 -6.15 -14.49 1.03
C ALA A 42 -7.03 -13.27 1.30
N GLY A 43 -7.19 -12.41 0.31
CA GLY A 43 -8.02 -11.22 0.45
C GLY A 43 -8.14 -10.41 -0.84
N ASN A 44 -9.08 -9.48 -0.81
CA ASN A 44 -9.36 -8.56 -1.92
C ASN A 44 -9.01 -7.14 -1.51
N LEU A 45 -8.25 -6.45 -2.37
CA LEU A 45 -7.89 -5.05 -2.25
C LEU A 45 -8.71 -4.23 -3.24
N ASN A 46 -9.50 -3.30 -2.70
CA ASN A 46 -10.32 -2.36 -3.45
C ASN A 46 -9.62 -1.00 -3.56
N PRO A 47 -10.14 -0.07 -4.38
CA PRO A 47 -9.62 1.29 -4.42
C PRO A 47 -9.56 1.95 -3.04
N GLY A 48 -8.37 2.39 -2.66
CA GLY A 48 -8.03 2.99 -1.39
C GLY A 48 -7.60 1.99 -0.30
N ASP A 49 -7.72 0.69 -0.52
CA ASP A 49 -7.26 -0.32 0.44
C ASP A 49 -5.74 -0.43 0.43
N VAL A 50 -5.18 -0.77 1.60
CA VAL A 50 -3.75 -1.03 1.80
C VAL A 50 -3.57 -2.44 2.32
N GLN A 51 -2.64 -3.17 1.71
CA GLN A 51 -2.04 -4.37 2.28
C GLN A 51 -0.61 -4.10 2.69
N TRP A 52 -0.25 -4.58 3.88
CA TRP A 52 1.11 -4.61 4.39
C TRP A 52 1.49 -6.04 4.77
N MET A 53 2.22 -6.70 3.89
CA MET A 53 2.71 -8.06 4.11
C MET A 53 4.14 -8.00 4.66
N THR A 54 4.37 -8.52 5.87
CA THR A 54 5.72 -8.83 6.34
C THR A 54 6.09 -10.23 5.82
N ALA A 55 6.98 -10.34 4.84
CA ALA A 55 7.40 -11.64 4.29
C ALA A 55 8.34 -12.40 5.25
N GLY A 56 9.22 -11.68 5.98
CA GLY A 56 10.06 -12.26 7.02
C GLY A 56 10.81 -13.52 6.57
N ALA A 57 10.67 -14.63 7.31
CA ALA A 57 11.33 -15.91 7.03
C ALA A 57 11.00 -16.53 5.66
N GLY A 58 9.91 -16.09 5.02
CA GLY A 58 9.59 -16.42 3.65
C GLY A 58 8.11 -16.68 3.44
N VAL A 59 7.59 -16.26 2.28
CA VAL A 59 6.24 -16.55 1.81
C VAL A 59 6.28 -16.71 0.30
N VAL A 60 5.58 -17.73 -0.22
CA VAL A 60 5.17 -17.78 -1.64
C VAL A 60 3.76 -17.25 -1.71
N HIS A 61 3.49 -16.32 -2.62
CA HIS A 61 2.17 -15.72 -2.80
C HIS A 61 1.90 -15.35 -4.25
N SER A 62 0.64 -15.06 -4.54
CA SER A 62 0.17 -14.54 -5.82
C SER A 62 -0.56 -13.21 -5.61
N GLU A 63 -0.52 -12.34 -6.61
CA GLU A 63 -1.20 -11.05 -6.64
C GLU A 63 -1.89 -10.91 -8.00
N MET A 64 -3.16 -11.30 -8.05
CA MET A 64 -3.93 -11.44 -9.28
C MET A 64 -4.93 -10.29 -9.45
N PRO A 65 -5.35 -9.95 -10.69
CA PRO A 65 -6.46 -9.01 -10.87
C PRO A 65 -7.72 -9.52 -10.19
N GLY A 66 -8.51 -8.61 -9.60
CA GLY A 66 -9.84 -8.93 -9.08
C GLY A 66 -10.79 -9.41 -10.17
N ASP A 67 -11.73 -10.28 -9.81
CA ASP A 67 -12.71 -10.87 -10.73
C ASP A 67 -13.39 -9.82 -11.62
N GLU A 68 -13.78 -8.68 -11.07
CA GLU A 68 -14.42 -7.62 -11.85
C GLU A 68 -13.47 -6.99 -12.89
N LEU A 69 -12.23 -6.69 -12.49
CA LEU A 69 -11.21 -6.18 -13.40
C LEU A 69 -10.86 -7.21 -14.47
N PHE A 70 -10.78 -8.49 -14.11
CA PHE A 70 -10.49 -9.56 -15.05
C PHE A 70 -11.64 -9.76 -16.03
N GLU A 71 -12.89 -9.90 -15.58
CA GLU A 71 -14.02 -10.21 -16.47
C GLU A 71 -14.45 -9.02 -17.32
N LYS A 72 -14.42 -7.80 -16.80
CA LYS A 72 -14.94 -6.61 -17.51
C LYS A 72 -13.86 -5.72 -18.11
N GLY A 73 -12.60 -5.94 -17.76
CA GLY A 73 -11.54 -4.98 -18.03
C GLY A 73 -11.65 -3.75 -17.13
N GLY A 74 -10.81 -2.75 -17.39
CA GLY A 74 -10.74 -1.52 -16.61
C GLY A 74 -9.31 -1.11 -16.31
N THR A 75 -9.17 -0.08 -15.48
CA THR A 75 -7.85 0.45 -15.11
C THR A 75 -7.40 -0.11 -13.77
N LEU A 76 -6.21 -0.72 -13.75
CA LEU A 76 -5.47 -1.00 -12.53
C LEU A 76 -4.42 0.09 -12.32
N GLU A 77 -4.43 0.68 -11.13
CA GLU A 77 -3.45 1.69 -10.74
C GLU A 77 -3.22 1.58 -9.24
N GLY A 78 -1.96 1.63 -8.83
CA GLY A 78 -1.59 1.54 -7.43
C GLY A 78 -0.09 1.56 -7.23
N PHE A 79 0.31 1.57 -5.96
CA PHE A 79 1.70 1.53 -5.56
C PHE A 79 2.02 0.16 -4.98
N GLN A 80 3.21 -0.33 -5.33
CA GLN A 80 3.83 -1.45 -4.64
C GLN A 80 5.20 -0.98 -4.16
N MET A 81 5.44 -1.05 -2.85
CA MET A 81 6.69 -0.62 -2.22
C MET A 81 7.26 -1.75 -1.39
N TRP A 82 8.57 -1.95 -1.46
CA TRP A 82 9.26 -2.94 -0.63
C TRP A 82 10.08 -2.24 0.44
N VAL A 83 9.86 -2.63 1.69
CA VAL A 83 10.55 -2.08 2.85
C VAL A 83 11.47 -3.13 3.41
N ASN A 84 12.76 -2.84 3.42
CA ASN A 84 13.77 -3.76 3.94
C ASN A 84 13.58 -3.96 5.45
N LEU A 85 13.60 -5.21 5.93
CA LEU A 85 13.62 -5.50 7.36
C LEU A 85 15.03 -5.36 7.94
N PRO A 86 15.19 -4.91 9.20
CA PRO A 86 16.45 -4.97 9.93
C PRO A 86 16.99 -6.41 9.97
N LYS A 87 18.32 -6.56 10.05
CA LYS A 87 19.00 -7.87 9.97
C LYS A 87 18.38 -8.90 10.93
N GLU A 88 18.15 -8.49 12.16
CA GLU A 88 17.60 -9.27 13.26
C GLU A 88 16.10 -9.61 13.11
N LYS A 89 15.38 -8.92 12.21
CA LYS A 89 13.96 -9.17 11.93
C LYS A 89 13.72 -9.90 10.62
N LYS A 90 14.75 -10.15 9.81
CA LYS A 90 14.61 -10.81 8.50
C LYS A 90 14.00 -12.21 8.56
N MET A 91 14.09 -12.90 9.70
CA MET A 91 13.54 -14.24 9.89
C MET A 91 12.29 -14.27 10.78
N THR A 92 11.62 -13.13 10.98
CA THR A 92 10.33 -13.11 11.68
C THR A 92 9.28 -13.95 10.93
N LYS A 93 8.28 -14.46 11.65
CA LYS A 93 7.16 -15.17 11.01
C LYS A 93 6.43 -14.22 10.04
N PRO A 94 6.01 -14.69 8.85
CA PRO A 94 5.18 -13.91 7.97
C PRO A 94 3.89 -13.46 8.66
N ARG A 95 3.42 -12.25 8.32
CA ARG A 95 2.14 -11.71 8.80
C ARG A 95 1.57 -10.72 7.80
N TYR A 96 0.27 -10.49 7.89
CA TYR A 96 -0.45 -9.48 7.12
C TYR A 96 -1.06 -8.43 8.06
N GLN A 97 -1.14 -7.21 7.56
CA GLN A 97 -2.04 -6.19 8.05
C GLN A 97 -2.75 -5.61 6.84
N GLU A 98 -4.05 -5.44 6.93
CA GLU A 98 -4.85 -4.88 5.84
C GLU A 98 -5.72 -3.78 6.42
N LEU A 99 -5.81 -2.66 5.71
CA LEU A 99 -6.70 -1.57 6.05
C LEU A 99 -7.62 -1.30 4.87
N LYS A 100 -8.92 -1.25 5.15
CA LYS A 100 -9.88 -0.71 4.20
C LYS A 100 -9.68 0.80 4.08
N SER A 101 -9.97 1.34 2.91
CA SER A 101 -9.91 2.79 2.66
C SER A 101 -10.60 3.63 3.74
N THR A 102 -11.72 3.13 4.28
CA THR A 102 -12.51 3.77 5.35
C THR A 102 -11.83 3.76 6.73
N GLU A 103 -10.83 2.90 6.92
CA GLU A 103 -10.08 2.75 8.18
C GLU A 103 -8.76 3.54 8.16
N ILE A 104 -8.37 4.08 7.00
CA ILE A 104 -7.15 4.88 6.88
C ILE A 104 -7.41 6.28 7.45
N PRO A 105 -6.74 6.64 8.55
CA PRO A 105 -6.97 7.92 9.19
C PRO A 105 -6.38 9.05 8.33
N SER A 106 -7.04 10.21 8.33
CA SER A 106 -6.60 11.39 7.58
C SER A 106 -6.60 12.65 8.43
N SER A 107 -5.81 13.63 8.01
CA SER A 107 -5.76 14.98 8.58
C SER A 107 -5.77 16.00 7.45
N LYS A 108 -6.06 17.26 7.79
CA LYS A 108 -5.90 18.38 6.86
C LYS A 108 -4.67 19.23 7.17
N SER A 109 -4.17 19.96 6.17
CA SER A 109 -3.27 21.10 6.35
C SER A 109 -3.93 22.19 7.19
N ASP A 110 -3.12 23.14 7.69
CA ASP A 110 -3.63 24.23 8.53
C ASP A 110 -4.62 25.14 7.79
N ASP A 111 -4.42 25.32 6.48
CA ASP A 111 -5.34 26.05 5.60
C ASP A 111 -6.57 25.22 5.16
N GLY A 112 -6.61 23.92 5.49
CA GLY A 112 -7.71 23.02 5.13
C GLY A 112 -7.75 22.56 3.67
N GLN A 113 -6.77 22.97 2.85
CA GLN A 113 -6.76 22.78 1.39
C GLN A 113 -6.16 21.45 0.96
N ILE A 114 -5.32 20.86 1.81
CA ILE A 114 -4.61 19.61 1.56
C ILE A 114 -5.11 18.56 2.54
N THR A 115 -5.47 17.40 2.01
CA THR A 115 -5.79 16.20 2.80
C THR A 115 -4.59 15.27 2.80
N VAL A 116 -4.22 14.77 3.98
CA VAL A 116 -3.12 13.83 4.19
C VAL A 116 -3.71 12.55 4.77
N LYS A 117 -3.77 11.48 3.99
CA LYS A 117 -4.03 10.13 4.51
C LYS A 117 -2.74 9.55 5.09
N VAL A 118 -2.85 8.95 6.27
CA VAL A 118 -1.69 8.46 7.03
C VAL A 118 -1.67 6.93 6.96
N LEU A 119 -1.00 6.39 5.93
CA LEU A 119 -0.89 4.94 5.69
C LEU A 119 0.11 4.30 6.66
N ALA A 120 1.20 5.00 6.99
CA ALA A 120 2.16 4.60 8.02
C ALA A 120 2.75 5.82 8.74
N GLY A 121 3.09 5.64 10.02
CA GLY A 121 3.66 6.68 10.86
C GLY A 121 2.61 7.59 11.51
N LYS A 122 2.94 8.87 11.66
CA LYS A 122 2.11 9.86 12.33
C LYS A 122 2.29 11.23 11.67
N PHE A 123 1.19 11.89 11.36
CA PHE A 123 1.16 13.27 10.89
C PHE A 123 0.26 14.11 11.80
N LYS A 124 0.80 15.18 12.39
CA LYS A 124 0.16 15.93 13.49
C LYS A 124 -0.32 14.96 14.56
N ASP A 125 -1.58 15.01 15.00
CA ASP A 125 -2.14 14.07 15.98
C ASP A 125 -2.70 12.78 15.37
N THR A 126 -2.69 12.67 14.04
CA THR A 126 -3.23 11.52 13.31
C THR A 126 -2.17 10.44 13.15
N LYS A 127 -2.42 9.25 13.72
CA LYS A 127 -1.52 8.09 13.67
C LYS A 127 -2.12 6.99 12.77
N ALA A 128 -1.30 6.35 11.95
CA ALA A 128 -1.72 5.17 11.18
C ALA A 128 -2.15 4.01 12.09
N HIS A 129 -3.04 3.15 11.57
CA HIS A 129 -3.44 1.90 12.22
C HIS A 129 -2.51 0.71 11.87
N ILE A 130 -1.53 0.92 11.00
CA ILE A 130 -0.49 -0.08 10.67
C ILE A 130 0.67 0.01 11.66
N ASP A 131 1.09 -1.15 12.16
CA ASP A 131 2.36 -1.32 12.86
C ASP A 131 3.50 -1.56 11.86
N THR A 132 4.57 -0.76 11.97
CA THR A 132 5.76 -0.87 11.13
C THR A 132 6.90 -1.56 11.89
N VAL A 133 7.64 -2.46 11.22
CA VAL A 133 8.84 -3.06 11.81
C VAL A 133 10.05 -2.16 11.59
N THR A 134 10.20 -1.66 10.36
CA THR A 134 11.16 -0.60 10.04
C THR A 134 10.46 0.74 10.21
N PRO A 135 10.98 1.67 11.04
CA PRO A 135 10.37 2.99 11.21
C PRO A 135 10.32 3.74 9.89
N ILE A 136 9.11 3.89 9.33
CA ILE A 136 8.87 4.66 8.12
C ILE A 136 7.59 5.48 8.25
N VAL A 137 7.49 6.50 7.40
CA VAL A 137 6.26 7.24 7.16
C VAL A 137 5.81 6.98 5.73
N TYR A 138 4.49 6.88 5.54
CA TYR A 138 3.90 6.81 4.20
C TYR A 138 2.59 7.60 4.23
N TYR A 139 2.57 8.67 3.46
CA TYR A 139 1.42 9.55 3.29
C TYR A 139 0.93 9.52 1.85
N ASP A 140 -0.39 9.56 1.70
CA ASP A 140 -1.04 9.93 0.46
C ASP A 140 -1.60 11.34 0.63
N VAL A 141 -1.11 12.27 -0.18
CA VAL A 141 -1.30 13.72 -0.03
C VAL A 141 -2.07 14.23 -1.24
N PHE A 142 -3.24 14.80 -0.99
CA PHE A 142 -4.13 15.27 -2.03
C PHE A 142 -4.49 16.74 -1.80
N ALA A 143 -4.36 17.56 -2.84
CA ALA A 143 -4.69 18.97 -2.83
C ALA A 143 -5.77 19.25 -3.89
N GLU A 144 -6.99 19.60 -3.48
CA GLU A 144 -8.05 20.00 -4.43
C GLU A 144 -7.81 21.40 -4.99
N LYS A 145 -7.12 22.23 -4.21
CA LYS A 145 -6.78 23.62 -4.50
C LYS A 145 -5.34 23.85 -4.07
N SER A 146 -4.73 24.93 -4.56
CA SER A 146 -3.44 25.39 -4.05
C SER A 146 -3.50 25.57 -2.53
N GLY A 147 -2.46 25.08 -1.86
CA GLY A 147 -2.29 25.14 -0.42
C GLY A 147 -0.86 24.76 -0.04
N GLU A 148 -0.58 24.83 1.25
CA GLU A 148 0.74 24.50 1.79
C GLU A 148 0.62 23.48 2.92
N VAL A 149 1.55 22.52 2.95
CA VAL A 149 1.69 21.57 4.04
C VAL A 149 3.17 21.36 4.33
N SER A 150 3.53 21.44 5.60
CA SER A 150 4.88 21.15 6.08
C SER A 150 4.91 19.76 6.71
N PHE A 151 5.97 19.00 6.41
CA PHE A 151 6.21 17.68 6.98
C PHE A 151 7.52 17.71 7.77
N ASP A 152 7.46 17.39 9.06
CA ASP A 152 8.63 16.99 9.85
C ASP A 152 8.43 15.56 10.38
N PRO A 153 8.64 14.55 9.52
CA PRO A 153 8.39 13.16 9.89
C PRO A 153 9.48 12.55 10.79
N GLY A 154 10.54 13.29 11.12
CA GLY A 154 11.67 12.75 11.89
C GLY A 154 12.44 11.62 11.19
N VAL A 155 12.30 11.47 9.86
CA VAL A 155 13.03 10.44 9.08
C VAL A 155 14.24 11.03 8.37
N LYS A 156 15.29 10.21 8.22
CA LYS A 156 16.56 10.63 7.58
C LYS A 156 16.50 10.72 6.06
N ARG A 157 15.53 10.05 5.45
CA ARG A 157 15.38 9.93 3.99
C ARG A 157 13.91 10.09 3.65
N LEU A 158 13.66 10.96 2.69
CA LEU A 158 12.34 11.24 2.15
C LEU A 158 12.46 11.21 0.63
N PHE A 159 11.45 10.67 -0.02
CA PHE A 159 11.22 10.89 -1.45
C PHE A 159 9.76 11.26 -1.63
N VAL A 160 9.48 12.03 -2.68
CA VAL A 160 8.11 12.39 -3.06
C VAL A 160 7.89 11.82 -4.45
N TYR A 161 6.79 11.08 -4.61
CA TYR A 161 6.32 10.63 -5.91
C TYR A 161 5.05 11.38 -6.24
N VAL A 162 5.14 12.30 -7.21
CA VAL A 162 3.98 13.07 -7.66
C VAL A 162 3.21 12.22 -8.66
N TYR A 163 1.92 12.03 -8.39
CA TYR A 163 1.04 11.30 -9.26
C TYR A 163 -0.29 12.04 -9.36
N ARG A 164 -0.67 12.35 -10.61
CA ARG A 164 -1.83 13.15 -11.02
C ARG A 164 -1.74 14.64 -10.72
#